data_AF-A0A1B8YC44-F1
#
_entry.id   AF-A0A1B8YC44-F1
#
_cell.length_a   1.000
_cell.length_b   1.000
_cell.length_c   1.000
_cell.angle_alpha   90.00
_cell.angle_beta   90.00
_cell.angle_gamma   90.00
#
_symmetry.space_group_name_H-M   'P 1'
#
loop_
_entity.id
_entity.type
_entity.pdbx_description
1 polymer ?
#
loop_
_entity_poly.entity_id
_entity_poly.type
_entity_poly.pdbx_seq_one_letter_code
_entity_poly.pdbx_strand_id
1 'polypeptide(L)'
;MKLLRIYERFKNWRNIIIFMSCTLLMACSKPIDIYKPIDVSKSGQSVKFDFEISKEGNYQFALLFDKGNDYEEMKRRLELFGNVDKDGVIIPVSLHLVRDSKVFFDGKINAVGSGWGRSFDYEGRRINIAVRNIKIFELLPGNYHLGGCPYL
;
A
#
# COMPACT_ATOMS: atom_id res chain seq x y z
N MET A 1 52.30 9.76 30.46
CA MET A 1 51.47 8.54 30.26
C MET A 1 49.96 8.71 30.55
N LYS A 2 49.50 9.71 31.32
CA LYS A 2 48.06 9.90 31.63
C LYS A 2 47.22 10.51 30.49
N LEU A 3 47.78 11.43 29.69
CA LEU A 3 47.08 12.10 28.59
C LEU A 3 46.71 11.19 27.41
N LEU A 4 47.64 10.30 27.00
CA LEU A 4 47.40 9.31 25.94
C LEU A 4 46.23 8.37 26.29
N ARG A 5 46.17 7.92 27.56
CA ARG A 5 45.11 7.04 28.06
C ARG A 5 43.73 7.70 28.06
N ILE A 6 43.65 9.02 28.24
CA ILE A 6 42.40 9.79 28.18
C ILE A 6 41.95 9.95 26.71
N TYR A 7 42.90 10.25 25.81
CA TYR A 7 42.61 10.41 24.38
C TYR A 7 42.09 9.11 23.74
N GLU A 8 42.71 7.96 24.04
CA GLU A 8 42.22 6.65 23.59
C GLU A 8 40.85 6.32 24.15
N ARG A 9 40.58 6.66 25.42
CA ARG A 9 39.26 6.46 26.04
C ARG A 9 38.17 7.31 25.38
N PHE A 10 38.48 8.57 25.03
CA PHE A 10 37.59 9.45 24.28
C PHE A 10 37.36 8.96 22.85
N LYS A 11 38.39 8.47 22.16
CA LYS A 11 38.28 7.89 20.81
C LYS A 11 37.39 6.64 20.80
N ASN A 12 37.57 5.75 21.78
CA ASN A 12 36.74 4.55 21.92
C ASN A 12 35.29 4.90 22.27
N TRP A 13 35.06 5.89 23.15
CA TRP A 13 33.71 6.38 23.44
C TRP A 13 33.02 6.98 22.22
N ARG A 14 33.74 7.78 21.42
CA ARG A 14 33.19 8.34 20.17
C ARG A 14 32.82 7.26 19.17
N ASN A 15 33.64 6.20 19.05
CA ASN A 15 33.34 5.05 18.20
C ASN A 15 32.11 4.26 18.68
N ILE A 16 31.94 4.09 19.99
CA ILE A 16 30.75 3.42 20.56
C ILE A 16 29.48 4.22 20.27
N ILE A 17 29.51 5.55 20.42
CA ILE A 17 28.36 6.43 20.13
C ILE A 17 27.96 6.34 18.65
N ILE A 18 28.93 6.37 17.74
CA ILE A 18 28.69 6.24 16.29
C ILE A 18 28.10 4.87 15.96
N PHE A 19 28.62 3.80 16.59
CA PHE A 19 28.11 2.45 16.37
C PHE A 19 26.67 2.29 16.88
N MET A 20 26.36 2.84 18.05
CA MET A 20 25.01 2.85 18.63
C MET A 20 24.02 3.71 17.84
N SER A 21 24.46 4.81 17.22
CA SER A 21 23.57 5.61 16.37
C SER A 21 23.22 4.89 15.06
N CYS A 22 24.14 4.08 14.51
CA CYS A 22 23.88 3.30 13.30
C CYS A 22 22.91 2.14 13.51
N THR A 23 22.88 1.51 14.69
CA THR A 23 21.93 0.43 14.99
C THR A 23 20.50 0.93 15.21
N LEU A 24 20.34 2.16 15.74
CA LEU A 24 19.03 2.78 15.97
C LEU A 24 18.34 3.25 14.67
N LEU A 25 19.07 3.41 13.56
CA LEU A 25 18.52 3.83 12.26
C LEU A 25 17.92 2.67 11.44
N MET A 26 18.05 1.42 11.88
CA MET A 26 17.47 0.26 11.17
C MET A 26 15.99 0.01 11.46
N ALA A 27 15.35 0.81 12.32
CA ALA A 27 13.96 0.64 12.73
C ALA A 27 12.91 1.17 11.72
N CYS A 28 13.25 1.23 10.42
CA CYS A 28 12.24 1.45 9.38
C CYS A 28 11.46 0.15 9.15
N SER A 29 10.23 0.10 9.69
CA SER A 29 9.27 -0.98 9.39
C SER A 29 9.00 -1.04 7.90
N LYS A 30 9.08 -2.23 7.29
CA LYS A 30 8.70 -2.43 5.89
C LYS A 30 7.22 -2.03 5.69
N PRO A 31 6.87 -1.39 4.56
CA PRO A 31 5.48 -1.12 4.24
C PRO A 31 4.70 -2.44 4.15
N ILE A 32 3.46 -2.44 4.63
CA ILE A 32 2.55 -3.58 4.50
C ILE A 32 1.79 -3.40 3.19
N ASP A 33 2.13 -4.20 2.20
CA ASP A 33 1.41 -4.26 0.93
C ASP A 33 0.69 -5.62 0.84
N ILE A 34 -0.65 -5.60 0.73
CA ILE A 34 -1.47 -6.81 0.63
C ILE A 34 -2.22 -6.76 -0.70
N TYR A 35 -2.07 -7.81 -1.50
CA TYR A 35 -2.69 -7.92 -2.82
C TYR A 35 -3.70 -9.07 -2.81
N LYS A 36 -4.91 -8.80 -3.32
CA LYS A 36 -5.91 -9.83 -3.58
C LYS A 36 -6.49 -9.64 -4.99
N PRO A 37 -6.40 -10.67 -5.86
CA PRO A 37 -6.93 -10.57 -7.21
C PRO A 37 -8.47 -10.55 -7.21
N ILE A 38 -9.03 -9.84 -8.18
CA ILE A 38 -10.48 -9.76 -8.43
C ILE A 38 -10.72 -10.23 -9.87
N ASP A 39 -11.57 -11.25 -10.03
CA ASP A 39 -11.99 -11.73 -11.34
C ASP A 39 -13.10 -10.85 -11.91
N VAL A 40 -12.74 -9.83 -12.68
CA VAL A 40 -13.69 -8.84 -13.21
C VAL A 40 -14.58 -9.39 -14.33
N SER A 41 -14.38 -10.64 -14.77
CA SER A 41 -15.24 -11.28 -15.78
C SER A 41 -16.62 -11.68 -15.24
N LYS A 42 -16.79 -11.66 -13.91
CA LYS A 42 -18.03 -12.08 -13.22
C LYS A 42 -18.59 -10.91 -12.41
N SER A 43 -19.87 -10.62 -12.62
CA SER A 43 -20.58 -9.60 -11.83
C SER A 43 -20.74 -10.01 -10.37
N GLY A 44 -20.67 -9.05 -9.44
CA GLY A 44 -20.95 -9.28 -8.02
C GLY A 44 -19.81 -9.96 -7.24
N GLN A 45 -18.60 -9.95 -7.80
CA GLN A 45 -17.43 -10.46 -7.11
C GLN A 45 -17.12 -9.64 -5.88
N SER A 46 -16.93 -10.33 -4.76
CA SER A 46 -16.49 -9.72 -3.50
C SER A 46 -15.21 -10.38 -3.04
N VAL A 47 -14.26 -9.59 -2.59
CA VAL A 47 -13.07 -10.09 -1.91
C VAL A 47 -13.23 -9.90 -0.42
N LYS A 48 -12.87 -10.93 0.32
CA LYS A 48 -12.73 -10.88 1.77
C LYS A 48 -11.30 -11.24 2.14
N PHE A 49 -10.68 -10.45 3.01
CA PHE A 49 -9.39 -10.79 3.57
C PHE A 49 -9.18 -10.14 4.93
N ASP A 50 -8.43 -10.87 5.75
CA ASP A 50 -8.10 -10.50 7.11
C ASP A 50 -6.64 -10.04 7.14
N PHE A 51 -6.37 -8.99 7.90
CA PHE A 51 -5.03 -8.45 8.04
C PHE A 51 -4.83 -7.80 9.41
N GLU A 52 -3.57 -7.79 9.85
CA GLU A 52 -3.15 -7.16 11.09
C GLU A 52 -2.38 -5.88 10.79
N ILE A 53 -2.76 -4.80 11.48
CA ILE A 53 -2.02 -3.55 11.48
C ILE A 53 -1.19 -3.51 12.75
N SER A 54 0.13 -3.45 12.61
CA SER A 54 1.06 -3.40 13.76
C SER A 54 1.45 -1.98 14.16
N LYS A 55 1.26 -0.99 13.28
CA LYS A 55 1.64 0.40 13.49
C LYS A 55 0.52 1.33 13.03
N GLU A 56 0.26 2.37 13.82
CA GLU A 56 -0.66 3.43 13.43
C GLU A 56 -0.16 4.16 12.18
N GLY A 57 -1.07 4.46 11.26
CA GLY A 57 -0.74 5.27 10.09
C GLY A 57 -1.82 5.32 9.03
N ASN A 58 -1.46 5.95 7.90
CA ASN A 58 -2.31 6.09 6.74
C ASN A 58 -2.15 4.90 5.79
N TYR A 59 -3.22 4.12 5.64
CA TYR A 59 -3.30 2.95 4.79
C TYR A 59 -4.16 3.23 3.57
N GLN A 60 -3.58 3.00 2.39
CA GLN A 60 -4.21 3.23 1.10
C GLN A 60 -4.95 1.98 0.64
N PHE A 61 -6.24 2.13 0.36
CA PHE A 61 -7.06 1.13 -0.32
C PHE A 61 -7.22 1.56 -1.76
N ALA A 62 -6.82 0.69 -2.70
CA ALA A 62 -6.80 1.00 -4.12
C ALA A 62 -7.15 -0.21 -4.97
N LEU A 63 -7.74 0.05 -6.14
CA LEU A 63 -7.81 -0.91 -7.23
C LEU A 63 -6.55 -0.77 -8.09
N LEU A 64 -5.96 -1.92 -8.43
CA LEU A 64 -4.76 -1.98 -9.26
C LEU A 64 -5.14 -2.63 -10.59
N PHE A 65 -5.00 -1.87 -11.67
CA PHE A 65 -5.29 -2.36 -13.01
C PHE A 65 -4.00 -2.63 -13.76
N ASP A 66 -3.81 -3.85 -14.26
CA ASP A 66 -2.73 -4.15 -15.19
C ASP A 66 -2.89 -3.29 -16.45
N LYS A 67 -1.83 -2.60 -16.84
CA LYS A 67 -1.76 -1.77 -18.05
C LYS A 67 -1.46 -2.59 -19.30
N GLY A 68 -1.08 -3.85 -19.15
CA GLY A 68 -0.57 -4.65 -20.25
C GLY A 68 0.87 -4.27 -20.61
N ASN A 69 1.42 -4.99 -21.59
CA ASN A 69 2.81 -4.86 -22.02
C ASN A 69 2.95 -4.11 -23.36
N ASP A 70 1.87 -4.00 -24.13
CA ASP A 70 1.84 -3.31 -25.41
C ASP A 70 1.37 -1.86 -25.24
N TYR A 71 1.91 -0.95 -26.05
CA TYR A 71 1.60 0.47 -25.96
C TYR A 71 0.15 0.79 -26.34
N GLU A 72 -0.40 0.14 -27.37
CA GLU A 72 -1.78 0.35 -27.80
C GLU A 72 -2.76 -0.25 -26.81
N GLU A 73 -2.45 -1.44 -26.27
CA GLU A 73 -3.21 -2.03 -25.18
C GLU A 73 -3.22 -1.13 -23.94
N MET A 74 -2.06 -0.62 -23.53
CA MET A 74 -1.94 0.32 -22.41
C MET A 74 -2.80 1.55 -22.63
N LYS A 75 -2.77 2.14 -23.83
CA LYS A 75 -3.55 3.34 -24.13
C LYS A 75 -5.06 3.07 -24.00
N ARG A 76 -5.55 1.96 -24.56
CA ARG A 76 -6.96 1.56 -24.44
C ARG A 76 -7.37 1.31 -22.98
N ARG A 77 -6.53 0.62 -22.21
CA ARG A 77 -6.79 0.35 -20.79
C ARG A 77 -6.80 1.65 -19.97
N LEU A 78 -5.91 2.59 -20.25
CA LEU A 78 -5.88 3.90 -19.58
C LEU A 78 -7.08 4.80 -19.93
N GLU A 79 -7.66 4.66 -21.13
CA GLU A 79 -8.91 5.35 -21.46
C GLU A 79 -10.09 4.85 -20.59
N LEU A 80 -10.11 3.55 -20.26
CA LEU A 80 -11.13 2.95 -19.40
C LEU A 80 -10.89 3.24 -17.92
N PHE A 81 -9.67 2.99 -17.43
CA PHE A 81 -9.32 3.08 -16.01
C PHE A 81 -8.86 4.48 -15.58
N GLY A 82 -8.78 5.41 -16.52
CA GLY A 82 -8.23 6.74 -16.28
C GLY A 82 -6.71 6.76 -16.23
N ASN A 83 -6.17 7.97 -16.36
CA ASN A 83 -4.76 8.29 -16.20
C ASN A 83 -4.64 9.55 -15.32
N VAL A 84 -3.49 10.23 -15.33
CA VAL A 84 -3.27 11.47 -14.55
C VAL A 84 -4.11 12.64 -15.10
N ASP A 85 -4.45 12.61 -16.39
CA ASP A 85 -5.15 13.68 -17.10
C ASP A 85 -6.65 13.41 -17.32
N LYS A 86 -7.07 12.15 -17.16
CA LYS A 86 -8.43 11.68 -17.45
C LYS A 86 -8.94 10.78 -16.33
N ASP A 87 -10.14 11.06 -15.89
CA ASP A 87 -10.77 10.33 -14.79
C ASP A 87 -11.19 8.90 -15.12
N GLY A 88 -11.30 8.54 -16.40
CA GLY A 88 -11.81 7.23 -16.83
C GLY A 88 -13.25 6.98 -16.39
N VAL A 89 -13.65 5.71 -16.41
CA VAL A 89 -14.98 5.27 -15.96
C VAL A 89 -15.05 5.26 -14.44
N ILE A 90 -16.13 5.76 -13.85
CA ILE A 90 -16.36 5.72 -12.40
C ILE A 90 -16.65 4.27 -11.97
N ILE A 91 -15.91 3.77 -10.97
CA ILE A 91 -16.09 2.41 -10.45
C ILE A 91 -16.64 2.49 -9.03
N PRO A 92 -17.92 2.17 -8.79
CA PRO A 92 -18.47 2.11 -7.44
C PRO A 92 -17.93 0.88 -6.70
N VAL A 93 -17.39 1.10 -5.51
CA VAL A 93 -16.87 0.05 -4.62
C VAL A 93 -17.62 0.09 -3.30
N SER A 94 -18.29 -1.02 -2.96
CA SER A 94 -18.77 -1.24 -1.58
C SER A 94 -17.59 -1.70 -0.72
N LEU A 95 -17.32 -1.00 0.37
CA LEU A 95 -16.25 -1.31 1.30
C LEU A 95 -16.82 -1.47 2.71
N HIS A 96 -16.62 -2.64 3.30
CA HIS A 96 -17.00 -2.99 4.66
C HIS A 96 -15.75 -3.41 5.43
N LEU A 97 -15.31 -2.58 6.36
CA LEU A 97 -14.11 -2.75 7.16
C LEU A 97 -14.51 -2.88 8.64
N VAL A 98 -14.13 -3.99 9.25
CA VAL A 98 -14.40 -4.30 10.66
C VAL A 98 -13.08 -4.38 11.39
N ARG A 99 -13.00 -3.77 12.57
CA ARG A 99 -11.86 -3.85 13.48
C ARG A 99 -12.32 -4.45 14.80
N ASP A 100 -11.65 -5.51 15.27
CA ASP A 100 -11.92 -6.13 16.58
C ASP A 100 -13.44 -6.38 16.81
N SER A 101 -14.13 -6.92 15.80
CA SER A 101 -15.59 -7.17 15.78
C SER A 101 -16.50 -5.93 15.78
N LYS A 102 -15.97 -4.72 15.61
CA LYS A 102 -16.74 -3.47 15.45
C LYS A 102 -16.60 -2.94 14.04
N VAL A 103 -17.71 -2.49 13.45
CA VAL A 103 -17.69 -1.84 12.13
C VAL A 103 -16.90 -0.54 12.24
N PHE A 104 -15.79 -0.47 11.51
CA PHE A 104 -14.95 0.72 11.40
C PHE A 104 -15.41 1.59 10.23
N PHE A 105 -15.74 0.98 9.10
CA PHE A 105 -16.28 1.65 7.93
C PHE A 105 -17.26 0.74 7.19
N ASP A 106 -18.39 1.28 6.77
CA ASP A 106 -19.30 0.62 5.85
C ASP A 106 -19.90 1.65 4.90
N GLY A 107 -19.68 1.49 3.60
CA GLY A 107 -20.20 2.42 2.62
C GLY A 107 -19.78 2.15 1.20
N LYS A 108 -20.43 2.86 0.27
CA LYS A 108 -20.09 2.87 -1.15
C LYS A 108 -19.24 4.08 -1.47
N ILE A 109 -18.16 3.84 -2.20
CA ILE A 109 -17.22 4.87 -2.63
C ILE A 109 -17.08 4.78 -4.15
N ASN A 110 -17.25 5.91 -4.83
CA ASN A 110 -16.98 6.01 -6.25
C ASN A 110 -15.48 6.23 -6.44
N ALA A 111 -14.78 5.19 -6.91
CA ALA A 111 -13.37 5.29 -7.25
C ALA A 111 -13.24 5.93 -8.64
N VAL A 112 -12.57 7.09 -8.69
CA VAL A 112 -12.44 7.94 -9.89
C VAL A 112 -10.99 8.36 -10.05
N GLY A 113 -10.56 8.53 -11.31
CA GLY A 113 -9.19 8.91 -11.63
C GLY A 113 -8.16 7.82 -11.36
N SER A 114 -6.93 8.06 -11.81
CA SER A 114 -5.78 7.25 -11.40
C SER A 114 -4.71 8.21 -10.89
N GLY A 115 -4.15 7.93 -9.71
CA GLY A 115 -3.15 8.82 -9.13
C GLY A 115 -1.82 8.77 -9.88
N TRP A 116 -1.40 7.55 -10.26
CA TRP A 116 -0.07 7.28 -10.82
C TRP A 116 0.08 5.84 -11.32
N GLY A 117 1.12 5.59 -12.12
CA GLY A 117 1.57 4.25 -12.47
C GLY A 117 2.61 3.71 -11.50
N ARG A 118 2.57 2.41 -11.19
CA ARG A 118 3.62 1.69 -10.46
C ARG A 118 3.96 0.40 -11.22
N SER A 119 5.17 -0.11 -11.09
CA SER A 119 5.47 -1.50 -11.44
C SER A 119 5.76 -2.28 -10.17
N PHE A 120 5.29 -3.53 -10.07
CA PHE A 120 5.67 -4.43 -8.99
C PHE A 120 5.73 -5.88 -9.48
N ASP A 121 6.48 -6.71 -8.76
CA ASP A 121 6.57 -8.14 -9.05
C ASP A 121 5.47 -8.90 -8.31
N TYR A 122 4.64 -9.63 -9.05
CA TYR A 122 3.58 -10.50 -8.52
C TYR A 122 3.71 -11.87 -9.18
N GLU A 123 3.79 -12.93 -8.38
CA GLU A 123 3.94 -14.32 -8.87
C GLU A 123 5.08 -14.52 -9.89
N GLY A 124 6.20 -13.79 -9.71
CA GLY A 124 7.38 -13.88 -10.59
C GLY A 124 7.27 -13.10 -11.91
N ARG A 125 6.22 -12.30 -12.09
CA ARG A 125 6.04 -11.40 -13.25
C ARG A 125 6.02 -9.95 -12.80
N ARG A 126 6.77 -9.11 -13.53
CA ARG A 126 6.69 -7.66 -13.36
C ARG A 126 5.44 -7.14 -14.05
N ILE A 127 4.53 -6.53 -13.29
CA ILE A 127 3.27 -5.99 -13.78
C ILE A 127 3.34 -4.47 -13.72
N ASN A 128 3.02 -3.82 -14.84
CA ASN A 128 2.82 -2.37 -14.89
C ASN A 128 1.37 -2.07 -14.56
N ILE A 129 1.13 -1.32 -13.49
CA ILE A 129 -0.21 -1.06 -12.99
C ILE A 129 -0.59 0.42 -13.02
N ALA A 130 -1.88 0.68 -13.24
CA ALA A 130 -2.54 1.93 -12.93
C ALA A 130 -3.16 1.82 -11.53
N VAL A 131 -2.85 2.78 -10.65
CA VAL A 131 -3.35 2.79 -9.28
C VAL A 131 -4.56 3.71 -9.20
N ARG A 132 -5.71 3.14 -8.84
CA ARG A 132 -6.96 3.87 -8.61
C ARG A 132 -7.28 3.89 -7.13
N ASN A 133 -7.21 5.07 -6.53
CA ASN A 133 -7.47 5.23 -5.10
C ASN A 133 -8.96 5.07 -4.82
N ILE A 134 -9.28 4.24 -3.84
CA ILE A 134 -10.62 4.18 -3.27
C ILE A 134 -10.66 5.16 -2.10
N LYS A 135 -9.82 4.93 -1.08
CA LYS A 135 -9.75 5.76 0.12
C LYS A 135 -8.45 5.51 0.87
N ILE A 136 -8.00 6.52 1.61
CA ILE A 136 -6.94 6.40 2.60
C ILE A 136 -7.60 6.45 3.98
N PHE A 137 -7.30 5.48 4.83
CA PHE A 137 -7.77 5.45 6.22
C PHE A 137 -6.59 5.56 7.17
N GLU A 138 -6.77 6.36 8.22
CA GLU A 138 -5.90 6.32 9.38
C GLU A 138 -6.31 5.12 10.24
N LEU A 139 -5.50 4.07 10.23
CA LEU A 139 -5.76 2.83 10.96
C LEU A 139 -4.86 2.74 12.18
N LEU A 140 -5.47 2.41 13.30
CA LEU A 140 -4.77 2.07 14.54
C LEU A 140 -4.35 0.59 14.54
N PRO A 141 -3.36 0.19 15.35
CA PRO A 141 -2.99 -1.21 15.49
C PRO A 141 -4.16 -2.10 15.91
N GLY A 142 -4.27 -3.28 15.31
CA GLY A 142 -5.35 -4.24 15.57
C GLY A 142 -5.63 -5.17 14.41
N ASN A 143 -6.60 -6.06 14.62
CA ASN A 143 -7.04 -7.02 13.61
C ASN A 143 -8.20 -6.46 12.82
N TYR A 144 -8.08 -6.51 11.49
CA TYR A 144 -9.07 -6.02 10.56
C TYR A 144 -9.58 -7.14 9.67
N HIS A 145 -10.89 -7.11 9.44
CA HIS A 145 -11.58 -7.93 8.45
C HIS A 145 -12.14 -7.00 7.40
N LEU A 146 -11.70 -7.18 6.16
CA LEU A 146 -12.27 -6.47 5.02
C LEU A 146 -13.21 -7.38 4.24
N GLY A 147 -14.39 -6.86 3.93
CA GLY A 147 -15.25 -7.35 2.85
C GLY A 147 -15.51 -6.21 1.87
N GLY A 148 -15.27 -6.43 0.58
CA GLY A 148 -15.55 -5.42 -0.44
C GLY A 148 -16.00 -6.02 -1.75
N CYS A 149 -16.94 -5.36 -2.42
CA CYS A 149 -17.43 -5.73 -3.74
C CYS A 149 -17.25 -4.53 -4.67
N PRO A 150 -16.27 -4.55 -5.60
CA PRO A 150 -16.31 -3.63 -6.72
C PRO A 150 -17.50 -4.01 -7.63
N TYR A 151 -18.28 -3.02 -8.03
CA TYR A 151 -19.26 -3.17 -9.10
C TYR A 151 -18.57 -2.73 -10.38
N LEU A 152 -18.01 -3.71 -11.10
CA LEU A 152 -17.41 -3.55 -12.41
C LEU A 152 -18.38 -4.00 -13.49
#